data_AF-A0AAU9PUF6-F1
#
_entry.id   AF-A0AAU9PUF6-F1
#
_cell.length_a   1.000
_cell.length_b   1.000
_cell.length_c   1.000
_cell.angle_alpha   90.00
_cell.angle_beta   90.00
_cell.angle_gamma   90.00
#
_symmetry.space_group_name_H-M   'P 1'
#
loop_
_entity.id
_entity.type
_entity.pdbx_description
1 polymer ?
#
loop_
_entity_poly.entity_id
_entity_poly.type
_entity_poly.pdbx_seq_one_letter_code
_entity_poly.pdbx_strand_id
1 'polypeptide(L)'
;MRPKPKYHKYRLVLGHRKENYNRNSLSVWAWMFLFGHLVWATGFMFLISWRGYWQELIETLAWAHERTPLANLIRWRDKPVALSIVQARLVGLAHFSVGYIFTYAVCLASIFPGLLRAREMELLKQLPLLLEL
;
A
#
# COMPACT_ATOMS: atom_id res chain seq x y z
N MET A 1 63.82 0.10 12.00
CA MET A 1 62.51 0.72 11.67
C MET A 1 61.69 -0.29 10.86
N ARG A 2 60.54 -0.76 11.34
CA ARG A 2 59.68 -1.72 10.60
C ARG A 2 58.65 -0.96 9.74
N PRO A 3 58.45 -1.32 8.46
CA PRO A 3 57.47 -0.67 7.60
C PRO A 3 56.04 -1.01 8.06
N LYS A 4 55.15 0.00 8.09
CA LYS A 4 53.75 -0.19 8.49
C LYS A 4 52.89 -0.69 7.33
N PRO A 5 51.97 -1.64 7.56
CA PRO A 5 51.19 -2.28 6.49
C PRO A 5 50.18 -1.33 5.83
N LYS A 6 50.08 -1.42 4.49
CA LYS A 6 49.14 -0.65 3.65
C LYS A 6 47.71 -1.18 3.82
N TYR A 7 46.77 -0.25 3.91
CA TYR A 7 45.38 -0.42 4.32
C TYR A 7 44.59 -1.47 3.52
N HIS A 8 44.20 -2.57 4.16
CA HIS A 8 43.17 -3.52 3.72
C HIS A 8 41.73 -2.98 3.93
N LYS A 9 41.48 -1.68 3.71
CA LYS A 9 40.17 -1.08 4.09
C LYS A 9 39.17 -0.99 2.94
N TYR A 10 39.61 -1.13 1.69
CA TYR A 10 38.75 -0.93 0.50
C TYR A 10 38.35 -2.24 -0.21
N ARG A 11 38.97 -3.39 0.11
CA ARG A 11 38.61 -4.70 -0.49
C ARG A 11 37.34 -5.33 0.09
N LEU A 12 36.65 -4.65 1.00
CA LEU A 12 35.34 -5.03 1.51
C LEU A 12 34.21 -4.11 1.00
N VAL A 13 34.53 -3.02 0.30
CA VAL A 13 33.54 -2.02 -0.14
C VAL A 13 33.13 -2.21 -1.60
N LEU A 14 33.95 -2.90 -2.41
CA LEU A 14 33.65 -3.20 -3.83
C LEU A 14 33.21 -4.65 -4.08
N GLY A 15 32.95 -5.42 -3.03
CA GLY A 15 32.26 -6.70 -3.14
C GLY A 15 30.77 -6.50 -3.39
N HIS A 16 30.46 -5.81 -4.50
CA HIS A 16 29.22 -5.76 -5.25
C HIS A 16 28.05 -6.52 -4.62
N ARG A 17 27.56 -6.03 -3.47
CA ARG A 17 26.28 -6.44 -2.91
C ARG A 17 25.20 -5.75 -3.73
N LYS A 18 25.05 -6.18 -4.98
CA LYS A 18 23.72 -6.24 -5.57
C LYS A 18 23.02 -7.36 -4.82
N GLU A 19 22.61 -7.06 -3.59
CA GLU A 19 21.64 -7.88 -2.89
C GLU A 19 20.46 -7.93 -3.85
N ASN A 20 20.23 -9.14 -4.35
CA ASN A 20 19.42 -9.37 -5.52
C ASN A 20 18.07 -8.67 -5.35
N TYR A 21 17.68 -7.86 -6.32
CA TYR A 21 16.30 -7.38 -6.49
C TYR A 21 15.44 -8.58 -6.87
N ASN A 22 15.35 -9.56 -5.97
CA ASN A 22 14.55 -10.75 -6.16
C ASN A 22 13.10 -10.32 -5.93
N ARG A 23 12.42 -9.98 -7.03
CA ARG A 23 10.97 -9.77 -7.06
C ARG A 23 10.32 -11.14 -6.82
N ASN A 24 10.25 -11.52 -5.56
CA ASN A 24 9.65 -12.78 -5.14
C ASN A 24 8.12 -12.72 -5.37
N SER A 25 7.44 -13.86 -5.51
CA SER A 25 5.98 -13.95 -5.75
C SER A 25 5.10 -13.22 -4.72
N LEU A 26 5.65 -12.87 -3.56
CA LEU A 26 5.07 -11.99 -2.54
C LEU A 26 4.98 -10.52 -2.93
N SER A 27 5.64 -10.09 -4.02
CA SER A 27 5.57 -8.71 -4.49
C SER A 27 4.14 -8.30 -4.79
N VAL A 28 3.32 -9.15 -5.41
CA VAL A 28 1.91 -8.82 -5.72
C VAL A 28 1.11 -8.62 -4.43
N TRP A 29 1.34 -9.49 -3.44
CA TRP A 29 0.71 -9.37 -2.12
C TRP A 29 1.13 -8.07 -1.41
N ALA A 30 2.41 -7.70 -1.44
CA ALA A 30 2.86 -6.43 -0.87
C ALA A 30 2.18 -5.21 -1.55
N TRP A 31 2.00 -5.23 -2.87
CA TRP A 31 1.29 -4.17 -3.59
C TRP A 31 -0.20 -4.12 -3.23
N MET A 32 -0.86 -5.26 -3.13
CA MET A 32 -2.27 -5.32 -2.69
C MET A 32 -2.44 -4.85 -1.23
N PHE A 33 -1.48 -5.13 -0.36
CA PHE A 33 -1.47 -4.65 1.02
C PHE A 33 -1.38 -3.12 1.09
N LEU A 34 -0.45 -2.53 0.33
CA LEU A 34 -0.30 -1.08 0.23
C LEU A 34 -1.53 -0.44 -0.41
N PHE A 35 -2.10 -1.06 -1.44
CA PHE A 35 -3.33 -0.61 -2.07
C PHE A 35 -4.52 -0.65 -1.11
N GLY A 36 -4.67 -1.73 -0.32
CA GLY A 36 -5.69 -1.84 0.72
C GLY A 36 -5.61 -0.71 1.75
N HIS A 37 -4.39 -0.38 2.20
CA HIS A 37 -4.14 0.75 3.09
C HIS A 37 -4.46 2.11 2.46
N LEU A 38 -4.13 2.29 1.18
CA LEU A 38 -4.46 3.51 0.45
C LEU A 38 -5.98 3.72 0.41
N VAL A 39 -6.74 2.69 0.00
CA VAL A 39 -8.21 2.74 -0.08
C VAL A 39 -8.82 2.99 1.29
N TRP A 40 -8.29 2.34 2.32
CA TRP A 40 -8.73 2.55 3.70
C TRP A 40 -8.49 4.00 4.17
N ALA A 41 -7.30 4.54 3.91
CA ALA A 41 -6.94 5.91 4.24
C ALA A 41 -7.81 6.93 3.48
N THR A 42 -8.11 6.67 2.20
CA THR A 42 -9.04 7.48 1.40
C THR A 42 -10.45 7.45 2.00
N GLY A 43 -10.88 6.33 2.60
CA GLY A 43 -12.14 6.26 3.34
C GLY A 43 -12.23 7.29 4.48
N PHE A 44 -11.14 7.50 5.23
CA PHE A 44 -11.13 8.53 6.28
C PHE A 44 -11.27 9.94 5.76
N MET A 45 -10.77 10.22 4.55
CA MET A 45 -10.97 11.53 3.94
C MET A 45 -12.46 11.86 3.88
N PHE A 46 -13.32 10.92 3.48
CA PHE A 46 -14.77 11.13 3.41
C PHE A 46 -15.51 11.01 4.77
N LEU A 47 -14.93 10.28 5.73
CA LEU A 47 -15.53 10.11 7.06
C LEU A 47 -15.16 11.22 8.06
N ILE A 48 -14.01 11.87 7.93
CA ILE A 48 -13.56 12.91 8.85
C ILE A 48 -13.91 14.30 8.31
N SER A 49 -13.70 14.53 7.02
CA SER A 49 -14.05 15.81 6.42
C SER A 49 -15.57 15.99 6.28
N TRP A 50 -16.03 17.24 6.32
CA TRP A 50 -17.44 17.61 6.19
C TRP A 50 -17.74 18.18 4.81
N ARG A 51 -19.02 18.18 4.39
CA ARG A 51 -19.46 18.69 3.07
C ARG A 51 -19.02 20.14 2.81
N GLY A 52 -19.10 21.00 3.84
CA GLY A 52 -18.82 22.44 3.71
C GLY A 52 -17.43 22.74 3.17
N TYR A 53 -16.41 22.05 3.69
CA TYR A 53 -15.01 22.19 3.25
C TYR A 53 -14.85 21.90 1.75
N TRP A 54 -15.44 20.80 1.28
CA TRP A 54 -15.37 20.42 -0.13
C TRP A 54 -16.17 21.36 -1.03
N GLN A 55 -17.28 21.91 -0.55
CA GLN A 55 -18.08 22.85 -1.32
C GLN A 55 -17.30 24.13 -1.59
N GLU A 56 -16.65 24.70 -0.58
CA GLU A 56 -15.79 25.88 -0.73
C GLU A 56 -14.62 25.62 -1.68
N LEU A 57 -13.97 24.45 -1.57
CA LEU A 57 -12.90 24.06 -2.47
C LEU A 57 -13.38 23.94 -3.93
N ILE A 58 -14.52 23.29 -4.18
CA ILE A 58 -15.06 23.11 -5.54
C ILE A 58 -15.44 24.46 -6.15
N GLU A 59 -15.99 25.39 -5.36
CA GLU A 59 -16.33 26.73 -5.85
C GLU A 59 -15.10 27.54 -6.28
N THR A 60 -14.01 27.46 -5.51
CA THR A 60 -12.74 28.11 -5.91
C THR A 60 -12.11 27.47 -7.15
N LEU A 61 -12.21 26.14 -7.31
CA LEU A 61 -11.77 25.44 -8.51
C LEU A 61 -12.60 25.81 -9.75
N ALA A 62 -13.94 25.87 -9.61
CA ALA A 62 -14.83 26.26 -10.69
C ALA A 62 -14.54 27.70 -11.16
N TRP A 63 -14.30 28.61 -10.22
CA TRP A 63 -13.87 29.97 -10.50
C TRP A 63 -12.53 30.02 -11.26
N ALA A 64 -11.57 29.18 -10.90
CA ALA A 64 -10.27 29.12 -11.57
C ALA A 64 -10.39 28.55 -12.99
N HIS A 65 -11.27 27.57 -13.20
CA HIS A 65 -11.54 26.97 -14.50
C HIS A 65 -12.11 28.00 -15.49
N GLU A 66 -13.07 28.82 -15.07
CA GLU A 66 -13.66 29.88 -15.91
C GLU A 66 -12.65 30.96 -16.31
N ARG A 67 -11.63 31.19 -15.47
CA ARG A 67 -10.58 32.20 -15.72
C ARG A 67 -9.39 31.69 -16.53
N THR A 68 -9.35 30.40 -16.80
CA THR A 68 -8.27 29.78 -17.57
C THR A 68 -8.67 29.76 -19.05
N PRO A 69 -7.96 30.49 -19.95
CA PRO A 69 -8.42 30.76 -21.31
C PRO A 69 -8.61 29.50 -22.18
N LEU A 70 -7.77 28.46 -21.97
CA LEU A 70 -7.92 27.17 -22.66
C LEU A 70 -9.01 26.28 -22.03
N ALA A 71 -9.12 26.29 -20.70
CA ALA A 71 -10.06 25.43 -19.99
C ALA A 71 -11.51 25.93 -20.12
N ASN A 72 -11.71 27.24 -20.24
CA ASN A 72 -13.02 27.87 -20.42
C ASN A 72 -13.71 27.49 -21.75
N LEU A 73 -12.97 26.91 -22.70
CA LEU A 73 -13.56 26.31 -23.91
C LEU A 73 -14.44 25.10 -23.57
N ILE A 74 -14.14 24.40 -22.47
CA ILE A 74 -14.89 23.24 -22.00
C ILE A 74 -15.76 23.69 -20.83
N ARG A 75 -17.07 23.77 -21.07
CA ARG A 75 -18.06 24.13 -20.05
C ARG A 75 -18.80 22.90 -19.55
N TRP A 76 -19.08 22.92 -18.25
CA TRP A 76 -19.87 21.90 -17.57
C TRP A 76 -21.36 22.07 -17.95
N ARG A 77 -22.06 20.96 -18.17
CA ARG A 77 -23.52 20.97 -18.35
C ARG A 77 -24.25 21.23 -17.03
N ASP A 78 -23.76 20.59 -15.97
CA ASP A 78 -24.31 20.68 -14.61
C ASP A 78 -23.27 21.33 -13.69
N LYS A 79 -23.73 22.10 -12.69
CA LYS A 79 -22.84 22.79 -11.75
C LYS A 79 -22.13 21.77 -10.84
N PRO A 80 -20.79 21.78 -10.74
CA PRO A 80 -20.08 20.88 -9.83
C PRO A 80 -20.40 21.25 -8.38
N VAL A 81 -20.81 20.25 -7.60
CA VAL A 81 -21.17 20.40 -6.18
C VAL A 81 -20.55 19.26 -5.37
N ALA A 82 -20.26 19.53 -4.10
CA ALA A 82 -19.79 18.49 -3.18
C ALA A 82 -20.86 17.40 -2.98
N LEU A 83 -20.41 16.16 -2.70
CA LEU A 83 -21.30 15.04 -2.41
C LEU A 83 -22.27 15.37 -1.27
N SER A 84 -23.47 14.77 -1.30
CA SER A 84 -24.41 14.90 -0.19
C SER A 84 -23.83 14.27 1.08
N ILE A 85 -24.31 14.69 2.25
CA ILE A 85 -23.81 14.17 3.54
C ILE A 85 -23.98 12.65 3.61
N VAL A 86 -25.16 12.13 3.25
CA VAL A 86 -25.42 10.68 3.25
C VAL A 86 -24.55 9.96 2.22
N GLN A 87 -24.38 10.54 1.03
CA GLN A 87 -23.52 9.96 -0.01
C GLN A 87 -22.06 9.90 0.43
N ALA A 88 -21.51 10.97 1.01
CA ALA A 88 -20.14 11.00 1.48
C ALA A 88 -19.90 9.96 2.58
N ARG A 89 -20.86 9.76 3.50
CA ARG A 89 -20.79 8.71 4.52
C ARG A 89 -20.82 7.31 3.90
N LEU A 90 -21.70 7.08 2.93
CA LEU A 90 -21.79 5.80 2.24
C LEU A 90 -20.50 5.48 1.46
N VAL A 91 -19.98 6.46 0.71
CA VAL A 91 -18.72 6.34 -0.02
C VAL A 91 -17.55 6.09 0.93
N GLY A 92 -17.49 6.83 2.04
CA GLY A 92 -16.49 6.64 3.09
C GLY A 92 -16.55 5.24 3.72
N LEU A 93 -17.76 4.74 4.02
CA LEU A 93 -17.97 3.39 4.55
C LEU A 93 -17.55 2.33 3.54
N ALA A 94 -17.91 2.49 2.26
CA ALA A 94 -17.52 1.56 1.21
C ALA A 94 -16.00 1.47 1.08
N HIS A 95 -15.30 2.60 1.06
CA HIS A 95 -13.83 2.63 1.03
C HIS A 95 -13.22 2.01 2.29
N PHE A 96 -13.77 2.33 3.47
CA PHE A 96 -13.31 1.76 4.73
C PHE A 96 -13.46 0.24 4.77
N SER A 97 -14.63 -0.29 4.40
CA SER A 97 -14.90 -1.74 4.37
C SER A 97 -14.05 -2.46 3.33
N VAL A 98 -13.96 -1.93 2.11
CA VAL A 98 -13.16 -2.53 1.03
C VAL A 98 -11.68 -2.54 1.38
N GLY A 99 -11.13 -1.41 1.86
CA GLY A 99 -9.75 -1.31 2.29
C GLY A 99 -9.41 -2.23 3.47
N TYR A 100 -10.33 -2.36 4.43
CA TYR A 100 -10.18 -3.28 5.56
C TYR A 100 -10.12 -4.74 5.12
N ILE A 101 -11.06 -5.17 4.24
CA ILE A 101 -11.09 -6.53 3.70
C ILE A 101 -9.81 -6.83 2.93
N PHE A 102 -9.39 -5.95 2.01
CA PHE A 102 -8.17 -6.18 1.23
C PHE A 102 -6.93 -6.29 2.11
N THR A 103 -6.81 -5.43 3.13
CA THR A 103 -5.67 -5.43 4.04
C THR A 103 -5.58 -6.76 4.82
N TYR A 104 -6.69 -7.22 5.39
CA TYR A 104 -6.73 -8.48 6.13
C TYR A 104 -6.55 -9.71 5.22
N ALA A 105 -7.22 -9.74 4.06
CA ALA A 105 -7.14 -10.86 3.13
C ALA A 105 -5.71 -11.11 2.64
N VAL A 106 -4.96 -10.04 2.37
CA VAL A 106 -3.56 -10.13 1.94
C VAL A 106 -2.63 -10.59 3.07
N CYS A 107 -2.88 -10.14 4.30
CA CYS A 107 -2.15 -10.60 5.48
C CYS A 107 -2.36 -12.12 5.67
N LEU A 108 -3.60 -12.59 5.58
CA LEU A 108 -3.92 -14.02 5.66
C LEU A 108 -3.28 -14.83 4.53
N ALA A 109 -3.40 -14.36 3.28
CA ALA A 109 -2.86 -15.04 2.11
C ALA A 109 -1.32 -15.12 2.12
N SER A 110 -0.64 -14.16 2.74
CA SER A 110 0.83 -14.17 2.84
C SER A 110 1.34 -15.09 3.97
N ILE A 111 0.60 -15.22 5.07
CA ILE A 111 1.01 -16.05 6.23
C ILE A 111 0.68 -17.53 6.05
N PHE A 112 -0.51 -17.86 5.56
CA PHE A 112 -1.03 -19.23 5.56
C PHE A 112 -0.16 -20.27 4.83
N PRO A 113 0.40 -19.99 3.63
CA PRO A 113 1.27 -20.94 2.93
C PRO A 113 2.60 -21.19 3.67
N GLY A 114 3.13 -20.18 4.35
CA GLY A 114 4.35 -20.30 5.15
C GLY A 114 4.15 -21.14 6.41
N LEU A 115 3.00 -20.98 7.07
CA LEU A 115 2.65 -21.72 8.28
C LEU A 115 2.42 -23.21 8.02
N LEU A 116 1.75 -23.55 6.91
CA LEU A 116 1.52 -24.95 6.52
C LEU A 116 2.84 -25.66 6.21
N ARG A 117 3.73 -24.99 5.46
CA ARG A 117 5.06 -25.52 5.13
C ARG A 117 5.94 -25.70 6.38
N ALA A 118 5.87 -24.77 7.34
CA ALA A 118 6.61 -24.89 8.60
C ALA A 118 6.14 -26.08 9.45
N ARG A 119 4.83 -26.35 9.48
CA ARG A 119 4.25 -27.50 10.17
C ARG A 119 4.68 -28.83 9.54
N GLU A 120 4.67 -28.95 8.21
CA GLU A 120 5.14 -30.17 7.54
C GLU A 120 6.62 -30.45 7.83
N MET A 121 7.46 -29.41 7.81
CA MET A 121 8.88 -29.54 8.15
C MET A 121 9.13 -29.99 9.60
N GLU A 122 8.26 -29.60 10.53
CA GLU A 122 8.34 -30.04 11.92
C GLU A 122 7.95 -31.52 12.07
N LEU A 123 6.92 -31.97 11.35
CA LEU A 123 6.54 -33.38 11.31
C LEU A 123 7.64 -34.25 10.66
N LEU A 124 8.29 -33.74 9.61
CA LEU A 124 9.41 -34.44 8.96
C LEU A 124 10.65 -34.55 9.85
N LYS A 125 10.87 -33.60 10.78
CA LYS A 125 11.94 -33.70 11.79
C LYS A 125 11.64 -34.73 12.87
N GLN A 126 10.36 -35.01 13.12
CA GLN A 126 9.93 -36.04 14.08
C GLN A 126 9.89 -37.44 13.46
N LEU A 127 9.83 -37.54 12.13
CA LEU A 127 9.81 -38.79 11.37
C LEU A 127 10.93 -39.79 11.74
N PRO A 128 12.22 -39.40 11.86
CA PRO A 128 13.26 -40.35 12.28
C PRO A 128 13.11 -40.85 13.72
N LEU A 129 12.42 -40.11 14.60
CA LEU A 129 12.20 -40.51 15.99
C LEU A 129 11.01 -41.48 16.14
N LEU A 130 10.07 -41.44 15.18
CA LEU A 130 8.90 -42.32 15.11
C LEU A 130 9.20 -43.66 14.41
N LEU A 131 10.27 -43.72 13.60
CA LEU A 131 10.68 -44.93 12.89
C LEU A 131 11.61 -45.85 13.72
N GLU A 132 12.12 -45.35 14.84
CA GLU A 132 13.02 -46.04 15.78
C GLU A 132 12.27 -46.64 17.01
N LEU A 133 10.94 -46.64 16.97
CA LEU A 133 10.01 -47.25 17.94
C LEU A 133 9.39 -48.53 17.36
#